data_AF-A0AA88RMD8-F1
#
_entry.id   AF-A0AA88RMD8-F1
#
_cell.length_a   1.000
_cell.length_b   1.000
_cell.length_c   1.000
_cell.angle_alpha   90.00
_cell.angle_beta   90.00
_cell.angle_gamma   90.00
#
_symmetry.space_group_name_H-M   'P 1'
#
loop_
_entity.id
_entity.type
_entity.pdbx_description
1 polymer ?
#
loop_
_entity_poly.entity_id
_entity_poly.type
_entity_poly.pdbx_seq_one_letter_code
_entity_poly.pdbx_strand_id
1 'polypeptide(L)'
;MENAYARSVTEVLEAFSVDATKGLNDFQVAEHGRMYGRNVLPQEENTPFWKLVLKQFNDLLVKILIAAAIVSFLLAMINGETGLTAFLEPSVILMILAANAAVGVITETNAEKALE
;
A
#
# COMPACT_ATOMS: atom_id res chain seq x y z
N MET A 1 -13.62 23.94 13.62
CA MET A 1 -14.05 24.12 15.02
C MET A 1 -14.06 22.76 15.69
N GLU A 2 -13.13 22.51 16.61
CA GLU A 2 -13.14 21.27 17.39
C GLU A 2 -14.26 21.32 18.45
N ASN A 3 -14.82 20.15 18.79
CA ASN A 3 -15.86 20.00 19.81
C ASN A 3 -17.16 20.80 19.57
N ALA A 4 -17.59 20.94 18.32
CA ALA A 4 -18.85 21.61 17.96
C ALA A 4 -20.08 21.01 18.68
N TYR A 5 -20.03 19.73 19.05
CA TYR A 5 -21.09 19.05 19.80
C TYR A 5 -21.32 19.61 21.22
N ALA A 6 -20.36 20.33 21.78
CA ALA A 6 -20.44 20.91 23.13
C ALA A 6 -20.81 22.41 23.12
N ARG A 7 -21.20 22.94 21.95
CA ARG A 7 -21.46 24.36 21.73
C ARG A 7 -22.92 24.58 21.34
N SER A 8 -23.44 25.77 21.66
CA SER A 8 -24.76 26.19 21.21
C SER A 8 -24.77 26.48 19.72
N VAL A 9 -25.94 26.39 19.09
CA VAL A 9 -26.11 26.66 17.66
C VAL A 9 -25.65 28.07 17.29
N THR A 10 -25.96 29.07 18.12
CA THR A 10 -25.56 30.47 17.93
C THR A 10 -24.04 30.63 17.93
N GLU A 11 -23.33 30.00 18.87
CA GLU A 11 -21.87 30.04 18.92
C GLU A 11 -21.24 29.42 17.66
N VAL A 12 -21.82 28.33 17.13
CA VAL A 12 -21.32 27.69 15.90
C VAL A 12 -21.56 28.59 14.69
N LEU A 13 -22.74 29.20 14.57
CA LEU A 13 -23.06 30.11 13.47
C LEU A 13 -22.15 31.35 13.47
N GLU A 14 -21.89 31.93 14.64
CA GLU A 14 -20.97 33.06 14.80
C GLU A 14 -19.52 32.64 14.47
N ALA A 15 -19.07 31.49 14.95
CA ALA A 15 -17.70 30.99 14.71
C ALA A 15 -17.38 30.81 13.21
N PHE A 16 -18.37 30.44 12.40
CA PHE A 16 -18.24 30.32 10.95
C PHE A 16 -18.78 31.53 10.17
N SER A 17 -19.25 32.57 10.88
CA SER A 17 -19.86 33.78 10.29
C SER A 17 -20.89 33.46 9.21
N VAL A 18 -21.77 32.50 9.50
CA VAL A 18 -22.75 31.97 8.53
C VAL A 18 -24.18 32.29 8.96
N ASP A 19 -24.99 32.74 7.99
CA ASP A 19 -26.43 32.93 8.20
C ASP A 19 -27.15 31.58 8.06
N ALA A 20 -27.94 31.20 9.06
CA ALA A 20 -28.64 29.91 9.07
C ALA A 20 -29.66 29.74 7.94
N THR A 21 -30.19 30.84 7.38
CA THR A 21 -31.19 30.83 6.31
C THR A 21 -30.59 30.93 4.92
N LYS A 22 -29.43 31.58 4.78
CA LYS A 22 -28.77 31.83 3.49
C LYS A 22 -27.54 30.97 3.22
N GLY A 23 -26.93 30.43 4.27
CA GLY A 23 -25.66 29.71 4.18
C GLY A 23 -24.46 30.63 3.91
N LEU A 24 -23.35 30.02 3.48
CA LEU A 24 -22.13 30.74 3.11
C LEU A 24 -22.27 31.35 1.72
N ASN A 25 -21.65 32.52 1.51
CA ASN A 25 -21.50 33.09 0.17
C ASN A 25 -20.28 32.54 -0.58
N ASP A 26 -20.22 32.77 -1.90
CA ASP A 26 -19.15 32.23 -2.76
C ASP A 26 -17.73 32.66 -2.31
N PHE A 27 -17.59 33.87 -1.77
CA PHE A 27 -16.32 34.36 -1.23
C PHE A 27 -15.90 33.56 0.00
N GLN A 28 -16.82 33.32 0.94
CA GLN A 28 -16.57 32.50 2.13
C GLN A 28 -16.26 31.05 1.76
N VAL A 29 -16.95 30.49 0.76
CA VAL A 29 -16.65 29.14 0.26
C VAL A 29 -15.22 29.07 -0.29
N ALA A 30 -14.79 30.07 -1.07
CA ALA A 30 -13.44 30.12 -1.61
C ALA A 30 -12.37 30.29 -0.50
N GLU A 31 -12.61 31.17 0.47
CA GLU A 31 -11.75 31.36 1.66
C GLU A 31 -11.64 30.07 2.49
N HIS A 32 -12.77 29.45 2.83
CA HIS A 32 -12.81 28.21 3.58
C HIS A 32 -12.13 27.07 2.82
N GLY A 33 -12.29 27.00 1.49
CA GLY A 33 -11.58 26.03 0.65
C GLY A 33 -10.07 26.21 0.68
N ARG A 34 -9.56 27.43 0.86
CA ARG A 34 -8.11 27.69 1.03
C ARG A 34 -7.63 27.33 2.44
N MET A 35 -8.42 27.62 3.48
CA MET A 35 -8.04 27.35 4.87
C MET A 35 -8.16 25.86 5.25
N TYR A 36 -9.26 25.21 4.88
CA TYR A 36 -9.58 23.85 5.31
C TYR A 36 -9.27 22.81 4.23
N GLY A 37 -9.05 23.23 2.99
CA GLY A 37 -8.90 22.32 1.86
C GLY A 37 -10.23 21.73 1.41
N ARG A 38 -10.15 20.73 0.53
CA ARG A 38 -11.32 20.00 0.06
C ARG A 38 -11.74 19.00 1.13
N ASN A 39 -13.05 18.85 1.32
CA ASN A 39 -13.62 17.80 2.16
C ASN A 39 -13.56 16.43 1.46
N VAL A 40 -12.34 15.94 1.23
CA VAL A 40 -12.03 14.62 0.67
C VAL A 40 -10.96 13.99 1.53
N LEU A 41 -11.12 12.69 1.81
CA LEU A 41 -10.06 11.95 2.46
C LEU A 41 -8.86 11.86 1.51
N PRO A 42 -7.62 12.08 2.01
CA PRO A 42 -6.44 11.85 1.21
C PRO A 42 -6.43 10.39 0.78
N GLN A 43 -6.31 10.14 -0.52
CA GLN A 43 -6.09 8.80 -1.03
C GLN A 43 -4.63 8.44 -0.82
N GLU A 44 -4.36 7.28 -0.22
CA GLU A 44 -3.01 6.74 -0.20
C GLU A 44 -2.60 6.38 -1.63
N GLU A 45 -1.37 6.71 -2.00
CA GLU A 45 -0.85 6.33 -3.31
C GLU A 45 -0.68 4.81 -3.37
N ASN A 46 -1.32 4.19 -4.38
CA ASN A 46 -1.19 2.76 -4.63
C ASN A 46 0.28 2.35 -4.72
N THR A 47 0.66 1.29 -4.01
CA THR A 47 2.04 0.81 -4.07
C THR A 47 2.27 0.10 -5.42
N PRO A 48 3.22 0.54 -6.26
CA PRO A 48 3.40 -0.05 -7.58
C PRO A 48 3.90 -1.50 -7.49
N PHE A 49 3.45 -2.35 -8.41
CA PHE A 49 3.73 -3.80 -8.43
C PHE A 49 5.21 -4.16 -8.27
N TRP A 50 6.12 -3.46 -8.95
CA TRP A 50 7.55 -3.71 -8.85
C TRP A 50 8.11 -3.47 -7.45
N LYS A 51 7.54 -2.52 -6.70
CA LYS A 51 7.94 -2.19 -5.32
C LYS A 51 7.46 -3.26 -4.34
N LEU A 52 6.28 -3.83 -4.59
CA LEU A 52 5.75 -4.98 -3.85
C LEU A 52 6.63 -6.23 -4.05
N VAL A 53 7.04 -6.49 -5.30
CA VAL A 53 7.98 -7.57 -5.61
C VAL A 53 9.30 -7.35 -4.87
N LEU A 54 9.86 -6.13 -4.89
CA LEU A 54 11.12 -5.80 -4.21
C LEU A 54 11.04 -5.96 -2.68
N LYS A 55 9.89 -5.63 -2.08
CA LYS A 55 9.62 -5.83 -0.65
C LYS A 55 9.75 -7.31 -0.28
N GLN A 56 9.35 -8.22 -1.16
CA GLN A 56 9.45 -9.66 -0.95
C GLN A 56 10.89 -10.19 -0.94
N PHE A 57 11.79 -9.56 -1.71
CA PHE A 57 13.22 -9.87 -1.62
C PHE A 57 13.87 -9.38 -0.32
N ASN A 58 13.23 -8.46 0.43
CA ASN A 58 13.73 -8.02 1.72
C ASN A 58 13.43 -8.98 2.87
N ASP A 59 12.48 -9.90 2.68
CA ASP A 59 12.11 -10.91 3.67
C ASP A 59 13.29 -11.86 3.95
N LEU A 60 13.55 -12.12 5.23
CA LEU A 60 14.65 -12.97 5.68
C LEU A 60 14.52 -14.41 5.15
N LEU A 61 13.30 -14.97 5.14
CA LEU A 61 13.05 -16.31 4.62
C LEU A 61 13.31 -16.38 3.11
N VAL A 62 12.90 -15.36 2.36
CA VAL A 62 13.18 -15.27 0.92
C VAL A 62 14.68 -15.19 0.65
N LYS A 63 15.43 -14.40 1.44
CA LYS A 63 16.89 -14.34 1.34
C LYS A 63 17.54 -15.70 1.61
N ILE A 64 17.06 -16.44 2.60
CA ILE A 64 17.53 -17.80 2.89
C ILE A 64 17.26 -18.74 1.69
N LEU A 65 16.07 -18.67 1.09
CA LEU A 65 15.73 -19.48 -0.08
C LEU A 65 16.60 -19.17 -1.30
N ILE A 66 16.88 -17.88 -1.55
CA ILE A 66 17.78 -17.46 -2.63
C ILE A 66 19.21 -17.96 -2.37
N ALA A 67 19.69 -17.85 -1.13
CA ALA A 67 20.99 -18.39 -0.76
C ALA A 67 21.06 -19.91 -0.96
N ALA A 68 20.03 -20.65 -0.58
CA ALA A 68 19.93 -22.09 -0.81
C ALA A 68 19.94 -22.44 -2.31
N ALA A 69 19.20 -21.68 -3.14
CA ALA A 69 19.20 -21.85 -4.59
C ALA A 69 20.58 -21.62 -5.21
N ILE A 70 21.32 -20.61 -4.75
CA ILE A 70 22.68 -20.33 -5.21
C ILE A 70 23.63 -21.46 -4.81
N VAL A 71 23.56 -21.93 -3.55
CA VAL A 71 24.40 -23.04 -3.08
C VAL A 71 24.12 -24.32 -3.85
N SER A 72 22.83 -24.68 -4.04
CA SER A 72 22.42 -25.85 -4.84
C SER A 72 22.95 -25.74 -6.28
N PHE A 73 22.79 -24.58 -6.92
CA PHE A 73 23.29 -24.34 -8.28
C PHE A 73 24.82 -24.50 -8.39
N LEU A 74 25.57 -23.96 -7.43
CA LEU A 74 27.04 -24.11 -7.40
C LEU A 74 27.46 -25.56 -7.19
N LEU A 75 26.79 -26.29 -6.30
CA LEU A 75 27.04 -27.72 -6.08
C LEU A 75 26.77 -28.54 -7.33
N ALA A 76 25.67 -28.30 -8.03
CA ALA A 76 25.34 -28.96 -9.29
C ALA A 76 26.41 -28.71 -10.37
N MET A 77 26.90 -27.47 -10.47
CA MET A 77 27.97 -27.10 -11.40
C MET A 77 29.29 -27.81 -11.09
N ILE A 78 29.68 -27.90 -9.81
CA ILE A 78 30.93 -28.55 -9.37
C ILE A 78 30.86 -30.07 -9.54
N ASN A 79 29.72 -30.68 -9.21
CA ASN A 79 29.51 -32.12 -9.31
C ASN A 79 29.31 -32.59 -10.76
N GLY A 80 29.24 -31.67 -11.72
CA GLY A 80 29.01 -31.97 -13.14
C GLY A 80 27.61 -32.54 -13.42
N GLU A 81 26.67 -32.33 -12.49
CA GLU A 81 25.28 -32.76 -12.66
C GLU A 81 24.66 -31.95 -13.80
N THR A 82 24.56 -32.60 -14.95
CA THR A 82 24.08 -31.99 -16.19
C THR A 82 22.85 -32.75 -16.65
N GLY A 83 21.68 -32.20 -16.35
CA GLY A 83 20.40 -32.79 -16.71
C GLY A 83 19.20 -32.01 -16.16
N LEU A 84 17.99 -32.41 -16.57
CA LEU A 84 16.71 -31.84 -16.09
C LEU A 84 16.60 -31.82 -14.56
N THR A 85 17.30 -32.72 -13.86
CA THR A 85 17.33 -32.80 -12.38
C THR A 85 18.09 -31.64 -11.74
N ALA A 86 19.16 -31.15 -12.36
CA ALA A 86 19.97 -30.05 -11.83
C ALA A 86 19.22 -28.71 -11.83
N PHE A 87 18.23 -28.56 -12.71
CA PHE A 87 17.36 -27.38 -12.76
C PHE A 87 16.08 -27.55 -11.94
N LEU A 88 15.77 -28.76 -11.48
CA LEU A 88 14.54 -29.04 -10.75
C LEU A 88 14.52 -28.25 -9.43
N GLU A 89 15.58 -28.34 -8.63
CA GLU A 89 15.67 -27.65 -7.34
C GLU A 89 15.58 -26.11 -7.47
N PRO A 90 16.42 -25.44 -8.30
CA PRO A 90 16.28 -24.00 -8.52
C PRO A 90 14.91 -23.59 -9.07
N SER A 91 14.33 -24.39 -9.98
CA SER A 91 13.02 -24.08 -10.57
C SER A 91 11.89 -24.12 -9.56
N VAL A 92 11.88 -25.10 -8.64
CA VAL A 92 10.89 -25.20 -7.57
C VAL A 92 10.99 -24.00 -6.63
N ILE A 93 12.22 -23.60 -6.26
CA ILE A 93 12.43 -22.43 -5.39
C ILE A 93 11.91 -21.15 -6.06
N LEU A 94 12.23 -20.93 -7.35
CA LEU A 94 11.70 -19.80 -8.11
C LEU A 94 10.16 -19.82 -8.18
N MET A 95 9.55 -21.00 -8.34
CA MET A 95 8.10 -21.14 -8.36
C MET A 95 7.47 -20.78 -7.01
N ILE A 96 8.08 -21.19 -5.89
CA ILE A 96 7.62 -20.81 -4.54
C ILE A 96 7.72 -19.28 -4.34
N LEU A 97 8.82 -18.66 -4.77
CA LEU A 97 8.98 -17.21 -4.68
C LEU A 97 7.94 -16.47 -5.52
N ALA A 98 7.66 -16.94 -6.73
CA ALA A 98 6.63 -16.38 -7.60
C ALA A 98 5.23 -16.53 -6.98
N ALA A 99 4.91 -17.68 -6.40
CA ALA A 99 3.65 -17.91 -5.70
C ALA A 99 3.49 -16.98 -4.49
N ASN A 100 4.54 -16.83 -3.67
CA ASN A 100 4.53 -15.93 -2.52
C ASN A 100 4.35 -14.46 -2.93
N ALA A 101 5.00 -14.02 -4.00
CA ALA A 101 4.83 -12.67 -4.54
C ALA A 101 3.40 -12.45 -5.06
N ALA A 102 2.84 -13.43 -5.79
CA ALA A 102 1.47 -13.36 -6.31
C ALA A 102 0.44 -13.27 -5.18
N VAL A 103 0.55 -14.13 -4.16
CA VAL A 103 -0.32 -14.09 -2.97
C VAL A 103 -0.20 -12.74 -2.27
N GLY A 104 1.03 -12.26 -2.04
CA GLY A 104 1.28 -10.96 -1.40
C GLY A 104 0.59 -9.81 -2.13
N VAL A 105 0.74 -9.73 -3.45
CA VAL A 105 0.10 -8.69 -4.28
C VAL A 105 -1.41 -8.80 -4.21
N ILE A 106 -1.99 -10.00 -4.36
CA ILE A 106 -3.45 -10.19 -4.28
C ILE A 106 -3.98 -9.76 -2.91
N THR A 107 -3.29 -10.09 -1.82
CA THR A 107 -3.71 -9.71 -0.47
C THR A 107 -3.64 -8.19 -0.25
N GLU A 108 -2.61 -7.52 -0.76
CA GLU A 108 -2.43 -6.07 -0.61
C GLU A 108 -3.46 -5.30 -1.44
N THR A 109 -3.67 -5.71 -2.70
CA THR A 109 -4.71 -5.13 -3.56
C THR A 109 -6.13 -5.34 -3.02
N ASN A 110 -6.42 -6.49 -2.39
CA ASN A 110 -7.73 -6.72 -1.76
C ASN A 110 -7.93 -5.86 -0.51
N ALA A 111 -6.86 -5.57 0.24
CA ALA A 111 -6.92 -4.67 1.38
C ALA A 111 -7.12 -3.21 0.95
N GLU A 112 -6.41 -2.74 -0.08
CA GLU A 112 -6.60 -1.40 -0.67
C GLU A 112 -8.06 -1.22 -1.15
N LYS A 113 -8.61 -2.19 -1.89
CA LYS A 113 -10.00 -2.16 -2.37
C LYS A 113 -11.08 -2.17 -1.28
N ALA A 114 -10.74 -2.56 -0.06
CA ALA A 114 -11.69 -2.53 1.06
C ALA A 114 -11.72 -1.16 1.77
N LEU A 115 -10.72 -0.31 1.50
CA LEU A 115 -10.61 1.05 2.02
C LEU A 115 -11.18 2.08 1.03
N GLU A 116 -11.17 1.77 -0.28
CA GLU A 116 -11.95 2.48 -1.31
C GLU A 116 -13.47 2.26 -1.15
#